data_AF-A0AB73KHX9-F1
#
_entry.id   AF-A0AB73KHX9-F1
#
_cell.length_a   1.000
_cell.length_b   1.000
_cell.length_c   1.000
_cell.angle_alpha   90.00
_cell.angle_beta   90.00
_cell.angle_gamma   90.00
#
_symmetry.space_group_name_H-M   'P 1'
#
loop_
_entity.id
_entity.type
_entity.pdbx_description
1 polymer ?
#
loop_
_entity_poly.entity_id
_entity_poly.type
_entity_poly.pdbx_seq_one_letter_code
_entity_poly.pdbx_strand_id
1 'polypeptide(L)'
;MAETPKRRFSLDLTVSWGAASVPGGLAAWNPGLMRLIGSDGHGVELGVVGYQFPDAVDPRQRQSWLVVEGSAHCPRGTWSFRWQALTADDAVELGRWLGRAATQPSGVGRDGSGRLDFTEPNLAFAFTWIDAGLLELRVSLDLEFSPPWRRQARSGEPFVVTCRLTAESVSTAATEWAAEIKPYPPVGGANAY
;
A
#
# COMPACT_ATOMS: atom_id res chain seq x y z
N MET A 1 -47.58 28.60 -2.48
CA MET A 1 -46.61 27.70 -1.82
C MET A 1 -45.68 27.20 -2.90
N ALA A 2 -44.48 27.77 -3.01
CA ALA A 2 -43.53 27.46 -4.08
C ALA A 2 -42.36 26.66 -3.48
N GLU A 3 -42.16 25.44 -3.96
CA GLU A 3 -41.02 24.60 -3.63
C GLU A 3 -39.78 25.04 -4.41
N THR A 4 -38.71 25.33 -3.68
CA THR A 4 -37.38 25.62 -4.22
C THR A 4 -36.66 24.31 -4.54
N PRO A 5 -36.14 24.07 -5.76
CA PRO A 5 -35.42 22.83 -6.04
C PRO A 5 -33.99 22.90 -5.45
N LYS A 6 -33.62 21.84 -4.71
CA LYS A 6 -32.26 21.62 -4.19
C LYS A 6 -31.28 21.41 -5.35
N ARG A 7 -30.28 22.30 -5.47
CA ARG A 7 -29.16 22.13 -6.39
C ARG A 7 -28.30 20.95 -5.93
N ARG A 8 -28.19 19.93 -6.79
CA ARG A 8 -27.29 18.79 -6.66
C ARG A 8 -25.93 19.25 -7.20
N PHE A 9 -24.93 19.44 -6.35
CA PHE A 9 -23.56 19.68 -6.81
C PHE A 9 -22.96 18.33 -7.24
N SER A 10 -22.90 18.10 -8.55
CA SER A 10 -22.03 17.10 -9.17
C SER A 10 -20.70 17.78 -9.44
N LEU A 11 -19.65 17.37 -8.73
CA LEU A 11 -18.28 17.74 -9.08
C LEU A 11 -17.75 16.67 -10.04
N ASP A 12 -18.01 16.87 -11.33
CA ASP A 12 -17.30 16.21 -12.41
C ASP A 12 -15.85 16.74 -12.46
N LEU A 13 -14.97 16.18 -11.62
CA LEU A 13 -13.53 16.34 -11.77
C LEU A 13 -13.02 15.30 -12.76
N THR A 14 -13.23 15.56 -14.05
CA THR A 14 -12.47 14.87 -15.11
C THR A 14 -11.05 15.44 -15.08
N VAL A 15 -10.14 14.77 -14.38
CA VAL A 15 -8.71 15.00 -14.58
C VAL A 15 -8.26 14.13 -15.75
N SER A 16 -8.08 14.76 -16.91
CA SER A 16 -7.46 14.13 -18.06
C SER A 16 -5.96 13.96 -17.79
N TRP A 17 -5.51 12.73 -17.61
CA TRP A 17 -4.09 12.39 -17.68
C TRP A 17 -3.84 11.70 -19.02
N GLY A 18 -3.02 12.34 -19.84
CA GLY A 18 -2.55 11.78 -21.10
C GLY A 18 -1.85 10.45 -20.84
N ALA A 19 -2.17 9.45 -21.66
CA ALA A 19 -1.44 8.20 -21.71
C ALA A 19 0.00 8.50 -22.14
N ALA A 20 0.91 8.65 -21.18
CA ALA A 20 2.33 8.60 -21.47
C ALA A 20 2.71 7.12 -21.62
N SER A 21 2.82 6.67 -22.88
CA SER A 21 3.58 5.46 -23.18
C SER A 21 5.02 5.69 -22.71
N VAL A 22 5.46 4.94 -21.71
CA VAL A 22 6.88 4.91 -21.30
C VAL A 22 7.57 3.84 -22.14
N PRO A 23 8.49 4.18 -23.06
CA PRO A 23 9.35 3.19 -23.69
C PRO A 23 10.38 2.71 -22.67
N GLY A 24 10.73 1.43 -22.75
CA GLY A 24 11.59 0.72 -21.82
C GLY A 24 12.83 1.50 -21.37
N GLY A 25 12.80 1.91 -20.10
CA GLY A 25 13.94 2.33 -19.33
C GLY A 25 13.67 1.90 -17.90
N LEU A 26 14.60 1.17 -17.28
CA LEU A 26 14.57 0.89 -15.85
C LEU A 26 14.34 2.23 -15.14
N ALA A 27 13.16 2.40 -14.54
CA ALA A 27 12.86 3.58 -13.74
C ALA A 27 13.98 3.74 -12.71
N ALA A 28 14.66 4.90 -12.76
CA ALA A 28 15.72 5.21 -11.83
C ALA A 28 15.19 5.01 -10.40
N TRP A 29 15.82 4.10 -9.68
CA TRP A 29 15.40 3.63 -8.36
C TRP A 29 15.24 4.82 -7.40
N ASN A 30 14.11 4.88 -6.69
CA ASN A 30 13.90 5.84 -5.61
C ASN A 30 14.37 5.16 -4.31
N PRO A 31 15.49 5.58 -3.71
CA PRO A 31 16.15 4.84 -2.62
C PRO A 31 15.40 4.78 -1.28
N GLY A 32 14.13 5.24 -1.24
CA GLY A 32 13.25 5.18 -0.07
C GLY A 32 12.14 4.12 -0.13
N LEU A 33 11.92 3.45 -1.26
CA LEU A 33 10.84 2.46 -1.34
C LEU A 33 11.23 1.14 -0.66
N MET A 34 10.38 0.66 0.26
CA MET A 34 10.42 -0.72 0.76
C MET A 34 10.19 -1.69 -0.38
N ARG A 35 10.96 -2.79 -0.41
CA ARG A 35 10.87 -3.79 -1.49
C ARG A 35 10.38 -5.15 -1.00
N LEU A 36 9.30 -5.63 -1.61
CA LEU A 36 8.74 -6.96 -1.42
C LEU A 36 8.71 -7.69 -2.77
N ILE A 37 9.90 -7.90 -3.33
CA ILE A 37 10.12 -8.49 -4.66
C ILE A 37 10.76 -9.87 -4.52
N GLY A 38 10.12 -10.88 -5.11
CA GLY A 38 10.63 -12.25 -5.17
C GLY A 38 11.81 -12.39 -6.13
N SER A 39 12.49 -13.54 -6.08
CA SER A 39 13.62 -13.84 -6.98
C SER A 39 13.23 -13.92 -8.46
N ASP A 40 11.94 -14.08 -8.75
CA ASP A 40 11.36 -14.04 -10.09
C ASP A 40 11.07 -12.61 -10.58
N GLY A 41 11.36 -11.59 -9.77
CA GLY A 41 11.11 -10.18 -10.07
C GLY A 41 9.67 -9.73 -9.88
N HIS A 42 8.79 -10.59 -9.34
CA HIS A 42 7.40 -10.24 -9.06
C HIS A 42 7.22 -9.73 -7.63
N GLY A 43 6.23 -8.86 -7.42
CA GLY A 43 5.93 -8.30 -6.11
C GLY A 43 5.63 -6.81 -6.20
N VAL A 44 5.89 -6.09 -5.10
CA VAL A 44 5.63 -4.65 -5.01
C VAL A 44 6.81 -3.89 -4.41
N GLU A 45 6.94 -2.63 -4.81
CA GLU A 45 7.72 -1.62 -4.12
C GLU A 45 6.75 -0.56 -3.59
N LEU A 46 6.95 -0.08 -2.36
CA LEU A 46 6.02 0.77 -1.63
C LEU A 46 6.74 1.83 -0.79
N GLY A 47 6.19 3.04 -0.73
CA GLY A 47 6.73 4.13 0.08
C GLY A 47 5.68 5.18 0.41
N VAL A 48 6.07 6.14 1.25
CA VAL A 48 5.20 7.24 1.72
C VAL A 48 5.77 8.58 1.27
N VAL A 49 5.01 9.28 0.44
CA VAL A 49 5.47 10.54 -0.19
C VAL A 49 4.97 11.80 0.52
N GLY A 50 4.13 11.66 1.56
CA GLY A 50 3.64 12.76 2.38
C GLY A 50 2.23 12.55 2.89
N TYR A 51 1.65 13.60 3.50
CA TYR A 51 0.24 13.64 3.87
C TYR A 51 -0.63 14.15 2.70
N GLN A 52 -1.90 13.75 2.67
CA GLN A 52 -2.88 14.22 1.67
C GLN A 52 -3.15 15.72 1.77
N PHE A 53 -3.18 16.25 3.00
CA PHE A 53 -3.52 17.65 3.29
C PHE A 53 -2.43 18.32 4.12
N PRO A 54 -1.19 18.46 3.60
CA PRO A 54 -0.05 18.92 4.40
C PRO A 54 -0.22 20.36 4.95
N ASP A 55 -1.08 21.15 4.30
CA ASP A 55 -1.36 22.55 4.65
C ASP A 55 -2.65 22.75 5.45
N ALA A 56 -3.36 21.67 5.83
CA ALA A 56 -4.61 21.79 6.59
C ALA A 56 -4.41 22.48 7.94
N VAL A 57 -5.28 23.43 8.28
CA VAL A 57 -5.19 24.19 9.54
C VAL A 57 -5.35 23.27 10.76
N ASP A 58 -6.30 22.34 10.71
CA ASP A 58 -6.51 21.34 11.76
C ASP A 58 -5.41 20.26 11.69
N PRO A 59 -4.59 20.07 12.74
CA PRO A 59 -3.59 19.01 12.79
C PRO A 59 -4.15 17.61 12.55
N ARG A 60 -5.39 17.34 12.98
CA ARG A 60 -6.04 16.03 12.78
C ARG A 60 -6.29 15.75 11.30
N GLN A 61 -6.69 16.77 10.55
CA GLN A 61 -6.85 16.67 9.10
C GLN A 61 -5.49 16.63 8.39
N ARG A 62 -4.52 17.41 8.88
CA ARG A 62 -3.17 17.42 8.30
C ARG A 62 -2.48 16.07 8.38
N GLN A 63 -2.70 15.34 9.47
CA GLN A 63 -2.06 14.06 9.76
C GLN A 63 -2.99 12.86 9.50
N SER A 64 -4.12 13.06 8.81
CA SER A 64 -5.14 12.01 8.68
C SER A 64 -4.74 10.88 7.74
N TRP A 65 -4.14 11.22 6.59
CA TRP A 65 -3.91 10.27 5.52
C TRP A 65 -2.54 10.45 4.90
N LEU A 66 -1.80 9.36 4.82
CA LEU A 66 -0.55 9.21 4.08
C LEU A 66 -0.84 8.85 2.63
N VAL A 67 -0.18 9.58 1.74
CA VAL A 67 -0.12 9.27 0.32
C VAL A 67 0.93 8.18 0.14
N VAL A 68 0.47 7.01 -0.27
CA VAL A 68 1.31 5.87 -0.63
C VAL A 68 1.60 5.94 -2.12
N GLU A 69 2.85 5.68 -2.48
CA GLU A 69 3.30 5.51 -3.86
C GLU A 69 3.98 4.16 -3.99
N GLY A 70 3.84 3.52 -5.15
CA GLY A 70 4.48 2.24 -5.38
C GLY A 70 4.39 1.75 -6.82
N SER A 71 5.02 0.60 -7.03
CA SER A 71 4.96 -0.17 -8.28
C SER A 71 4.63 -1.62 -7.97
N ALA A 72 3.94 -2.26 -8.89
CA ALA A 72 3.62 -3.67 -8.85
C ALA A 72 4.14 -4.37 -10.10
N HIS A 73 4.70 -5.55 -9.91
CA HIS A 73 5.37 -6.35 -10.92
C HIS A 73 4.80 -7.77 -10.93
N CYS A 74 4.32 -8.23 -12.08
CA CYS A 74 3.83 -9.60 -12.25
C CYS A 74 3.97 -10.05 -13.71
N PRO A 75 3.72 -11.34 -14.04
CA PRO A 75 3.81 -11.82 -15.42
C PRO A 75 2.89 -11.10 -16.42
N ARG A 76 1.81 -10.47 -15.93
CA ARG A 76 0.86 -9.73 -16.76
C ARG A 76 1.30 -8.31 -17.08
N GLY A 77 2.33 -7.81 -16.41
CA GLY A 77 2.86 -6.47 -16.60
C GLY A 77 3.24 -5.77 -15.30
N THR A 78 3.74 -4.55 -15.48
CA THR A 78 4.15 -3.64 -14.42
C THR A 78 3.29 -2.39 -14.47
N TRP A 79 2.95 -1.83 -13.30
CA TRP A 79 2.28 -0.54 -13.20
C TRP A 79 2.68 0.17 -11.92
N SER A 80 2.44 1.48 -11.88
CA SER A 80 2.63 2.31 -10.70
C SER A 80 1.28 2.82 -10.20
N PHE A 81 1.22 3.11 -8.91
CA PHE A 81 0.03 3.63 -8.26
C PHE A 81 0.42 4.68 -7.21
N ARG A 82 -0.50 5.60 -6.94
CA ARG A 82 -0.32 6.64 -5.93
C ARG A 82 -1.67 7.10 -5.40
N TRP A 83 -1.90 6.97 -4.10
CA TRP A 83 -3.17 7.35 -3.47
C TRP A 83 -3.03 7.53 -1.96
N GLN A 84 -3.92 8.32 -1.36
CA GLN A 84 -4.10 8.36 0.08
C GLN A 84 -4.69 7.02 0.56
N ALA A 85 -3.88 6.16 1.17
CA ALA A 85 -4.29 4.77 1.42
C ALA A 85 -4.01 4.28 2.84
N LEU A 86 -3.19 4.98 3.61
CA LEU A 86 -2.84 4.58 4.97
C LEU A 86 -3.01 5.76 5.92
N THR A 87 -3.47 5.50 7.13
CA THR A 87 -3.21 6.39 8.27
C THR A 87 -1.77 6.16 8.78
N ALA A 88 -1.28 7.04 9.67
CA ALA A 88 0.00 6.80 10.34
C ALA A 88 -0.01 5.52 11.20
N ASP A 89 -1.15 5.18 11.80
CA ASP A 89 -1.32 3.94 12.56
C ASP A 89 -1.31 2.71 11.64
N ASP A 90 -1.98 2.77 10.48
CA ASP A 90 -1.94 1.71 9.47
C ASP A 90 -0.50 1.43 9.01
N ALA A 91 0.28 2.49 8.79
CA ALA A 91 1.68 2.38 8.39
C ALA A 91 2.53 1.71 9.47
N VAL A 92 2.35 2.06 10.75
CA VAL A 92 3.03 1.38 11.86
C VAL A 92 2.62 -0.09 11.94
N GLU A 93 1.35 -0.41 11.76
CA GLU A 93 0.87 -1.78 11.81
C GLU A 93 1.42 -2.63 10.66
N LEU A 94 1.58 -2.08 9.45
CA LEU A 94 2.25 -2.77 8.36
C LEU A 94 3.69 -3.19 8.72
N GLY A 95 4.47 -2.28 9.32
CA GLY A 95 5.84 -2.60 9.76
C GLY A 95 5.87 -3.72 10.80
N ARG A 96 4.97 -3.65 11.79
CA ARG A 96 4.84 -4.70 12.82
C ARG A 96 4.41 -6.03 12.22
N TRP A 97 3.46 -6.00 11.29
CA TRP A 97 2.97 -7.18 10.60
C TRP A 97 4.06 -7.86 9.78
N LEU A 98 4.89 -7.10 9.06
CA LEU A 98 6.05 -7.62 8.33
C LEU A 98 7.06 -8.28 9.28
N GLY A 99 7.35 -7.65 10.42
CA GLY A 99 8.24 -8.22 11.44
C GLY A 99 7.72 -9.56 12.01
N ARG A 100 6.40 -9.69 12.21
CA ARG A 100 5.77 -10.96 12.59
C ARG A 100 5.85 -11.99 11.46
N ALA A 101 5.55 -11.58 10.22
CA ALA A 101 5.62 -12.43 9.05
C ALA A 101 7.02 -13.02 8.82
N ALA A 102 8.09 -12.28 9.15
CA ALA A 102 9.47 -12.75 9.05
C ALA A 102 9.86 -13.81 10.09
N THR A 103 9.17 -13.91 11.23
CA THR A 103 9.63 -14.70 12.38
C THR A 103 8.68 -15.84 12.79
N GLN A 104 7.43 -15.82 12.33
CA GLN A 104 6.42 -16.78 12.78
C GLN A 104 5.94 -17.68 11.64
N PRO A 105 6.42 -18.94 11.55
CA PRO A 105 5.86 -19.95 10.67
C PRO A 105 4.36 -20.04 10.93
N SER A 106 3.53 -19.85 9.89
CA SER A 106 2.09 -19.65 10.02
C SER A 106 1.45 -20.71 10.93
N GLY A 107 1.08 -20.28 12.13
CA GLY A 107 0.53 -21.11 13.19
C GLY A 107 0.21 -20.24 14.41
N VAL A 108 -1.01 -19.69 14.42
CA VAL A 108 -1.68 -18.96 15.52
C VAL A 108 -1.29 -17.48 15.70
N GLY A 109 -1.79 -16.63 14.78
CA GLY A 109 -2.32 -15.32 15.20
C GLY A 109 -3.64 -15.52 15.95
N ARG A 110 -4.01 -14.61 16.87
CA ARG A 110 -5.24 -14.71 17.70
C ARG A 110 -6.57 -14.77 16.90
N ASP A 111 -6.52 -14.54 15.59
CA ASP A 111 -7.63 -14.57 14.63
C ASP A 111 -7.39 -15.51 13.41
N GLY A 112 -6.24 -16.19 13.33
CA GLY A 112 -5.99 -17.25 12.35
C GLY A 112 -5.80 -16.83 10.88
N SER A 113 -5.95 -15.57 10.51
CA SER A 113 -5.65 -15.09 9.15
C SER A 113 -4.35 -14.31 9.18
N GLY A 114 -3.29 -14.80 8.53
CA GLY A 114 -2.06 -14.03 8.28
C GLY A 114 -2.29 -12.86 7.31
N ARG A 115 -3.44 -12.18 7.41
CA ARG A 115 -3.93 -11.09 6.58
C ARG A 115 -3.84 -9.77 7.35
N LEU A 116 -3.63 -8.67 6.63
CA LEU A 116 -3.66 -7.31 7.11
C LEU A 116 -4.51 -6.49 6.14
N ASP A 117 -5.55 -5.87 6.67
CA ASP A 117 -6.44 -4.94 5.98
C ASP A 117 -6.28 -3.55 6.60
N PHE A 118 -6.54 -2.51 5.80
CA PHE A 118 -6.44 -1.11 6.24
C PHE A 118 -7.78 -0.39 6.16
N THR A 119 -7.80 0.84 6.68
CA THR A 119 -8.99 1.69 6.65
C THR A 119 -9.45 2.00 5.21
N GLU A 120 -8.52 2.31 4.30
CA GLU A 120 -8.81 2.45 2.87
C GLU A 120 -8.63 1.07 2.19
N PRO A 121 -9.64 0.54 1.47
CA PRO A 121 -9.61 -0.81 0.93
C PRO A 121 -8.75 -1.00 -0.33
N ASN A 122 -7.83 -0.08 -0.62
CA ASN A 122 -6.99 -0.12 -1.82
C ASN A 122 -5.86 -1.15 -1.71
N LEU A 123 -5.46 -1.48 -0.49
CA LEU A 123 -4.31 -2.33 -0.20
C LEU A 123 -4.66 -3.34 0.90
N ALA A 124 -4.25 -4.59 0.71
CA ALA A 124 -4.22 -5.57 1.78
C ALA A 124 -3.08 -6.56 1.56
N PHE A 125 -2.55 -7.12 2.64
CA PHE A 125 -1.49 -8.11 2.60
C PHE A 125 -1.96 -9.42 3.20
N ALA A 126 -1.45 -10.54 2.69
CA ALA A 126 -1.57 -11.83 3.34
C ALA A 126 -0.30 -12.65 3.12
N PHE A 127 0.13 -13.43 4.10
CA PHE A 127 1.24 -14.38 3.91
C PHE A 127 0.86 -15.82 4.26
N THR A 128 1.57 -16.76 3.67
CA THR A 128 1.53 -18.19 4.03
C THR A 128 2.93 -18.75 3.96
N TRP A 129 3.39 -19.45 5.00
CA TRP A 129 4.69 -20.11 4.94
C TRP A 129 4.61 -21.35 4.07
N ILE A 130 5.56 -21.49 3.16
CA ILE A 130 5.65 -22.64 2.25
C ILE A 130 6.62 -23.68 2.83
N ASP A 131 7.70 -23.23 3.44
CA ASP A 131 8.73 -24.06 4.09
C ASP A 131 9.49 -23.24 5.15
N ALA A 132 10.43 -23.86 5.87
CA ALA A 132 11.34 -23.16 6.77
C ALA A 132 12.12 -22.06 6.01
N GLY A 133 11.90 -20.81 6.42
CA GLY A 133 12.57 -19.64 5.83
C GLY A 133 11.91 -19.05 4.59
N LEU A 134 10.85 -19.66 4.04
CA LEU A 134 10.22 -19.23 2.79
C LEU A 134 8.71 -19.03 2.94
N LEU A 135 8.21 -17.87 2.49
CA LEU A 135 6.79 -17.54 2.49
C LEU A 135 6.30 -17.06 1.13
N GLU A 136 5.02 -17.28 0.87
CA GLU A 136 4.26 -16.66 -0.20
C GLU A 136 3.57 -15.42 0.36
N LEU A 137 3.86 -14.26 -0.22
CA LEU A 137 3.16 -13.01 0.05
C LEU A 137 2.14 -12.77 -1.06
N ARG A 138 0.93 -12.38 -0.66
CA ARG A 138 -0.15 -11.94 -1.54
C ARG A 138 -0.46 -10.48 -1.21
N VAL A 139 -0.34 -9.62 -2.21
CA VAL A 139 -0.66 -8.20 -2.11
C VAL A 139 -1.91 -7.96 -2.95
N SER A 140 -2.99 -7.58 -2.28
CA SER A 140 -4.27 -7.25 -2.91
C SER A 140 -4.28 -5.76 -3.23
N LEU A 141 -4.43 -5.43 -4.50
CA LEU A 141 -4.45 -4.06 -5.02
C LEU A 141 -5.82 -3.80 -5.66
N ASP A 142 -6.65 -3.00 -4.99
CA ASP A 142 -8.01 -2.66 -5.44
C ASP A 142 -8.08 -1.19 -5.89
N LEU A 143 -9.19 -0.81 -6.52
CA LEU A 143 -9.53 0.58 -6.88
C LEU A 143 -8.35 1.33 -7.54
N GLU A 144 -7.87 2.44 -6.97
CA GLU A 144 -6.81 3.27 -7.53
C GLU A 144 -5.43 2.57 -7.57
N PHE A 145 -5.29 1.42 -6.92
CA PHE A 145 -4.09 0.58 -7.00
C PHE A 145 -4.20 -0.51 -8.05
N SER A 146 -5.38 -0.69 -8.67
CA SER A 146 -5.60 -1.68 -9.71
C SER A 146 -4.74 -1.42 -10.94
N PRO A 147 -4.31 -2.47 -11.66
CA PRO A 147 -3.59 -2.29 -12.89
C PRO A 147 -4.46 -1.60 -13.96
N PRO A 148 -3.86 -0.77 -14.84
CA PRO A 148 -4.60 0.06 -15.79
C PRO A 148 -5.38 -0.72 -16.86
N TRP A 149 -5.02 -2.00 -17.07
CA TRP A 149 -5.74 -2.89 -17.98
C TRP A 149 -7.02 -3.48 -17.37
N ARG A 150 -7.28 -3.33 -16.07
CA ARG A 150 -8.48 -3.84 -15.39
C ARG A 150 -9.57 -2.77 -15.24
N ARG A 151 -9.94 -2.12 -16.36
CA ARG A 151 -10.89 -0.98 -16.39
C ARG A 151 -12.31 -1.25 -15.89
N GLN A 152 -12.70 -2.52 -15.73
CA GLN A 152 -14.05 -2.93 -15.31
C GLN A 152 -14.07 -3.56 -13.91
N ALA A 153 -12.98 -3.43 -13.16
CA ALA A 153 -12.90 -3.81 -11.76
C ALA A 153 -14.01 -3.14 -10.94
N ARG A 154 -14.73 -3.91 -10.13
CA ARG A 154 -15.59 -3.36 -9.08
C ARG A 154 -14.81 -3.29 -7.77
N SER A 155 -15.17 -2.36 -6.90
CA SER A 155 -14.72 -2.35 -5.51
C SER A 155 -14.99 -3.71 -4.86
N GLY A 156 -14.01 -4.23 -4.13
CA GLY A 156 -14.05 -5.56 -3.51
C GLY A 156 -13.56 -6.68 -4.42
N GLU A 157 -13.02 -6.37 -5.60
CA GLU A 157 -12.41 -7.33 -6.51
C GLU A 157 -10.93 -6.97 -6.74
N PRO A 158 -10.04 -7.12 -5.74
CA PRO A 158 -8.65 -6.72 -5.90
C PRO A 158 -7.93 -7.53 -6.97
N PHE A 159 -6.98 -6.89 -7.65
CA PHE A 159 -5.94 -7.61 -8.38
C PHE A 159 -4.88 -8.09 -7.39
N VAL A 160 -4.61 -9.40 -7.36
CA VAL A 160 -3.64 -9.97 -6.42
C VAL A 160 -2.30 -10.18 -7.11
N VAL A 161 -1.26 -9.52 -6.60
CA VAL A 161 0.14 -9.82 -6.91
C VAL A 161 0.63 -10.84 -5.89
N THR A 162 1.37 -11.85 -6.36
CA THR A 162 1.92 -12.90 -5.49
C THR A 162 3.42 -12.99 -5.72
N CYS A 163 4.20 -13.07 -4.65
CA CYS A 163 5.63 -13.27 -4.71
C CYS A 163 6.11 -14.21 -3.60
N ARG A 164 7.24 -14.88 -3.83
CA ARG A 164 7.89 -15.73 -2.84
C ARG A 164 9.07 -14.99 -2.24
N LEU A 165 9.07 -14.88 -0.93
CA LEU A 165 10.05 -14.10 -0.17
C LEU A 165 10.70 -14.97 0.90
N THR A 166 11.99 -14.75 1.14
CA THR A 166 12.64 -15.33 2.31
C THR A 166 12.26 -14.53 3.56
N ALA A 167 12.33 -15.18 4.72
CA ALA A 167 12.17 -14.52 6.02
C ALA A 167 13.12 -13.32 6.17
N GLU A 168 14.35 -13.45 5.67
CA GLU A 168 15.35 -12.39 5.67
C GLU A 168 14.90 -11.19 4.84
N SER A 169 14.43 -11.40 3.60
CA SER A 169 13.95 -10.31 2.75
C SER A 169 12.75 -9.57 3.37
N VAL A 170 11.85 -10.29 4.04
CA VAL A 170 10.73 -9.66 4.75
C VAL A 170 11.19 -8.87 5.98
N SER A 171 12.20 -9.36 6.70
CA SER A 171 12.81 -8.64 7.82
C SER A 171 13.51 -7.34 7.37
N THR A 172 14.22 -7.40 6.24
CA THR A 172 14.81 -6.21 5.60
C THR A 172 13.72 -5.22 5.21
N ALA A 173 12.66 -5.67 4.53
CA ALA A 173 11.53 -4.82 4.15
C ALA A 173 10.86 -4.17 5.37
N ALA A 174 10.67 -4.91 6.47
CA ALA A 174 10.14 -4.36 7.71
C ALA A 174 11.02 -3.23 8.28
N THR A 175 12.34 -3.39 8.19
CA THR A 175 13.32 -2.39 8.65
C THR A 175 13.32 -1.15 7.75
N GLU A 176 13.30 -1.35 6.43
CA GLU A 176 13.20 -0.27 5.44
C GLU A 176 11.92 0.54 5.64
N TRP A 177 10.79 -0.16 5.80
CA TRP A 177 9.50 0.48 6.05
C TRP A 177 9.48 1.26 7.37
N ALA A 178 10.02 0.69 8.45
CA ALA A 178 10.11 1.38 9.73
C ALA A 178 10.94 2.68 9.63
N ALA A 179 12.01 2.68 8.81
CA ALA A 179 12.80 3.87 8.55
C ALA A 179 12.02 4.90 7.70
N GLU A 180 11.32 4.45 6.66
CA GLU A 180 10.49 5.26 5.76
C GLU A 180 9.37 5.99 6.52
N ILE A 181 8.69 5.32 7.46
CA ILE A 181 7.53 5.88 8.16
C ILE A 181 7.90 6.75 9.37
N LYS A 182 9.17 6.77 9.77
CA LYS A 182 9.67 7.54 10.93
C LYS A 182 9.30 9.03 10.91
N PRO A 183 9.24 9.74 9.76
CA PRO A 183 8.79 11.14 9.70
C PRO A 183 7.28 11.33 9.94
N TYR A 184 6.49 10.25 9.99
CA TYR A 184 5.03 10.26 10.01
C TYR A 184 4.45 9.58 11.27
N PRO A 185 4.70 10.11 12.48
CA PRO A 185 4.24 9.47 13.71
C PRO A 185 2.70 9.52 13.86
N PRO A 186 2.08 8.53 14.52
CA PRO A 186 0.68 8.58 14.90
C PRO A 186 0.31 9.80 15.76
N VAL A 187 -0.93 10.26 15.62
CA VAL A 187 -1.46 11.41 16.37
C VAL A 187 -1.54 11.05 17.86
N GLY A 188 -0.68 11.64 18.69
CA GLY A 188 -0.57 11.36 20.12
C GLY A 188 0.58 10.43 20.53
N GLY A 189 1.39 9.97 19.57
CA GLY A 189 2.61 9.20 19.83
C GLY A 189 3.71 10.08 20.42
N ALA A 190 3.89 10.01 21.74
CA ALA A 190 5.17 10.34 22.35
C ALA A 190 6.25 9.39 21.80
N ASN A 191 7.45 9.91 21.53
CA ASN A 191 8.65 9.15 21.16
C ASN A 191 8.75 7.84 21.96
N ALA A 192 8.51 6.72 21.30
CA ALA A 192 8.86 5.40 21.81
C ALA A 192 9.85 4.79 20.81
N TYR A 193 11.13 5.05 21.05
CA TYR A 193 12.24 4.21 20.61
C TYR A 193 12.48 3.16 21.68
#